data_AF-A0A3N0ZMD5-F1
#
_entry.id   AF-A0A3N0ZMD5-F1
#
_cell.length_a   1.000
_cell.length_b   1.000
_cell.length_c   1.000
_cell.angle_alpha   90.00
_cell.angle_beta   90.00
_cell.angle_gamma   90.00
#
_symmetry.space_group_name_H-M   'P 1'
#
loop_
_entity.id
_entity.type
_entity.pdbx_description
1 polymer ?
#
loop_
_entity_poly.entity_id
_entity_poly.type
_entity_poly.pdbx_seq_one_letter_code
_entity_poly.pdbx_strand_id
1 'polypeptide(L)'
;KGNNDAPSCTNCHGEHSIRPVEGLTARVFQMNKINKLTVEKNQMVYCVHCHTDEALAQKYGLLTISKAHEWLPSIARHYETVRCVDCHSSYLPPNLSHNILPPEKTIKKCEECHSKNSILMTKLYKHERKKSQEKFGFINGAILSDAYVIGTTRNVFLESLSIIILSGVVIIILLHALLRWYFSKGMRDL
;
A
#
# COMPACT_ATOMS: atom_id res chain seq x y z
N LYS A 1 3.70 28.36 9.57
CA LYS A 1 2.41 29.03 9.89
C LYS A 1 2.48 30.42 9.26
N GLY A 2 1.48 30.86 8.48
CA GLY A 2 1.51 32.16 7.80
C GLY A 2 2.14 32.18 6.39
N ASN A 3 2.37 31.01 5.76
CA ASN A 3 2.75 30.95 4.36
C ASN A 3 1.47 30.82 3.51
N ASN A 4 1.18 31.83 2.69
CA ASN A 4 0.00 31.85 1.82
C ASN A 4 0.14 30.92 0.60
N ASP A 5 1.36 30.49 0.26
CA ASP A 5 1.60 29.50 -0.80
C ASP A 5 1.43 28.05 -0.28
N ALA A 6 1.29 27.86 1.03
CA ALA A 6 1.06 26.54 1.61
C ALA A 6 -0.41 26.13 1.42
N PRO A 7 -0.68 24.85 1.08
CA PRO A 7 -2.05 24.38 0.91
C PRO A 7 -2.82 24.42 2.23
N SER A 8 -4.08 24.81 2.12
CA SER A 8 -5.09 24.82 3.18
C SER A 8 -6.11 23.69 2.98
N CYS A 9 -7.05 23.55 3.91
CA CYS A 9 -8.08 22.51 3.86
C CYS A 9 -8.91 22.55 2.57
N THR A 10 -9.23 23.75 2.09
CA THR A 10 -10.10 23.98 0.93
C THR A 10 -9.39 23.75 -0.39
N ASN A 11 -8.05 23.74 -0.40
CA ASN A 11 -7.30 23.38 -1.61
C ASN A 11 -7.58 21.94 -2.04
N CYS A 12 -7.84 21.01 -1.11
CA CYS A 12 -8.15 19.61 -1.45
C CYS A 12 -9.63 19.24 -1.29
N HIS A 13 -10.35 19.86 -0.36
CA HIS A 13 -11.77 19.56 -0.09
C HIS A 13 -12.74 20.49 -0.81
N GLY A 14 -12.23 21.53 -1.47
CA GLY A 14 -13.04 22.58 -2.07
C GLY A 14 -13.75 23.43 -1.02
N GLU A 15 -14.40 24.49 -1.50
CA GLU A 15 -15.36 25.28 -0.71
C GLU A 15 -16.71 25.18 -1.41
N HIS A 16 -16.90 25.97 -2.47
CA HIS A 16 -18.18 26.11 -3.18
C HIS A 16 -18.02 26.02 -4.71
N SER A 17 -17.45 24.92 -5.23
CA SER A 17 -17.56 24.38 -6.60
C SER A 17 -16.23 24.01 -7.25
N ILE A 18 -16.18 22.75 -7.70
CA ILE A 18 -15.74 22.24 -9.01
C ILE A 18 -15.10 23.33 -9.89
N ARG A 19 -13.84 23.67 -9.63
CA ARG A 19 -13.03 24.41 -10.59
C ARG A 19 -12.09 23.42 -11.28
N PRO A 20 -11.93 23.49 -12.62
CA PRO A 20 -10.76 22.91 -13.24
C PRO A 20 -9.54 23.52 -12.57
N VAL A 21 -8.51 22.72 -12.29
CA VAL A 21 -7.24 23.28 -11.80
C VAL A 21 -6.65 24.12 -12.94
N GLU A 22 -6.87 25.42 -12.86
CA GLU A 22 -6.33 26.40 -13.80
C GLU A 22 -4.79 26.39 -13.73
N GLY A 23 -4.13 26.69 -14.84
CA GLY A 23 -2.67 26.80 -14.92
C GLY A 23 -1.90 25.52 -15.23
N LEU A 24 -2.53 24.33 -15.22
CA LEU A 24 -1.87 23.09 -15.64
C LEU A 24 -2.15 22.75 -17.11
N THR A 25 -1.10 22.73 -17.93
CA THR A 25 -1.19 22.35 -19.34
C THR A 25 -1.02 20.84 -19.53
N ALA A 26 -1.50 20.29 -20.66
CA ALA A 26 -1.27 18.88 -21.02
C ALA A 26 0.22 18.50 -20.99
N ARG A 27 1.10 19.45 -21.34
CA ARG A 27 2.56 19.29 -21.32
C ARG A 27 3.09 18.99 -19.91
N VAL A 28 2.55 19.62 -18.87
CA VAL A 28 2.97 19.37 -17.48
C VAL A 28 2.75 17.91 -17.11
N PHE A 29 1.58 17.36 -17.43
CA PHE A 29 1.27 15.95 -17.15
C PHE A 29 2.17 15.00 -17.95
N GLN A 30 2.39 15.29 -19.23
CA GLN A 30 3.25 14.46 -20.09
C GLN A 30 4.71 14.45 -19.61
N MET A 31 5.30 15.60 -19.32
CA MET A 31 6.70 15.70 -18.87
C MET A 31 6.93 15.01 -17.52
N ASN A 32 5.92 15.01 -16.65
CA ASN A 32 6.02 14.39 -15.33
C ASN A 32 5.51 12.94 -15.31
N LYS A 33 5.09 12.36 -16.45
CA LYS A 33 4.53 11.01 -16.57
C LYS A 33 3.30 10.77 -15.67
N ILE A 34 2.49 11.81 -15.48
CA ILE A 34 1.29 11.77 -14.63
C ILE A 34 0.06 11.64 -15.52
N ASN A 35 -0.82 10.69 -15.20
CA ASN A 35 -2.13 10.62 -15.83
C ASN A 35 -3.05 11.72 -15.28
N LYS A 36 -3.40 12.69 -16.13
CA LYS A 36 -4.27 13.83 -15.76
C LYS A 36 -5.59 13.38 -15.12
N LEU A 37 -6.28 12.43 -15.75
CA LEU A 37 -7.58 11.97 -15.28
C LEU A 37 -7.49 11.31 -13.90
N THR A 38 -6.43 10.53 -13.65
CA THR A 38 -6.21 9.91 -12.35
C THR A 38 -6.05 10.97 -11.26
N VAL A 39 -5.19 11.97 -11.48
CA VAL A 39 -4.93 13.00 -10.45
C VAL A 39 -6.09 13.97 -10.25
N GLU A 40 -6.93 14.17 -11.27
CA GLU A 40 -8.19 14.91 -11.11
C GLU A 40 -9.19 14.12 -10.28
N LYS A 41 -9.41 12.83 -10.60
CA LYS A 41 -10.38 11.97 -9.89
C LYS A 41 -10.04 11.78 -8.41
N ASN A 42 -8.76 11.68 -8.07
CA ASN A 42 -8.31 11.48 -6.69
C ASN A 42 -7.91 12.80 -5.99
N GLN A 43 -8.18 13.96 -6.61
CA GLN A 43 -7.86 15.30 -6.12
C GLN A 43 -6.36 15.57 -5.89
N MET A 44 -5.45 14.75 -6.40
CA MET A 44 -4.01 15.00 -6.32
C MET A 44 -3.51 16.05 -7.32
N VAL A 45 -4.37 16.51 -8.24
CA VAL A 45 -4.07 17.58 -9.19
C VAL A 45 -3.59 18.87 -8.51
N TYR A 46 -4.04 19.15 -7.27
CA TYR A 46 -3.55 20.28 -6.47
C TYR A 46 -2.10 20.12 -6.01
N CYS A 47 -1.64 18.88 -5.75
CA CYS A 47 -0.23 18.61 -5.49
C CYS A 47 0.60 18.89 -6.74
N VAL A 48 0.10 18.47 -7.91
CA VAL A 48 0.77 18.69 -9.20
C VAL A 48 0.92 20.18 -9.49
N HIS A 49 -0.11 20.99 -9.22
CA HIS A 49 -0.11 22.44 -9.47
C HIS A 49 1.12 23.14 -8.88
N CYS A 50 1.42 22.88 -7.60
CA CYS A 50 2.56 23.51 -6.92
C CYS A 50 3.88 22.76 -7.14
N HIS A 51 3.89 21.42 -7.13
CA HIS A 51 5.13 20.64 -7.22
C HIS A 51 5.72 20.52 -8.63
N THR A 52 5.01 21.04 -9.64
CA THR A 52 5.54 21.18 -11.01
C THR A 52 5.93 22.61 -11.37
N ASP A 53 5.66 23.58 -10.48
CA ASP A 53 6.03 24.97 -10.65
C ASP A 53 7.51 25.18 -10.28
N GLU A 54 8.33 25.49 -11.30
CA GLU A 54 9.77 25.71 -11.12
C GLU A 54 10.09 26.97 -10.31
N ALA A 55 9.30 28.04 -10.44
CA ALA A 55 9.51 29.28 -9.71
C ALA A 55 9.19 29.08 -8.22
N LEU A 56 8.14 28.33 -7.91
CA LEU A 56 7.80 27.97 -6.54
C LEU A 56 8.85 27.05 -5.93
N ALA A 57 9.28 26.04 -6.69
CA ALA A 57 10.35 25.13 -6.29
C ALA A 57 11.64 25.91 -5.98
N GLN A 58 12.04 26.84 -6.84
CA GLN A 58 13.21 27.70 -6.62
C GLN A 58 13.04 28.61 -5.41
N LYS A 59 11.89 29.28 -5.25
CA LYS A 59 11.59 30.17 -4.13
C LYS A 59 11.77 29.49 -2.76
N TYR A 60 11.41 28.21 -2.67
CA TYR A 60 11.47 27.44 -1.43
C TYR A 60 12.66 26.48 -1.35
N GLY A 61 13.57 26.47 -2.35
CA GLY A 61 14.70 25.55 -2.39
C GLY A 61 14.30 24.08 -2.47
N LEU A 62 13.16 23.79 -3.10
CA LEU A 62 12.61 22.45 -3.26
C LEU A 62 12.96 21.88 -4.64
N LEU A 63 12.96 20.55 -4.74
CA LEU A 63 12.99 19.87 -6.03
C LEU A 63 11.58 19.78 -6.61
N THR A 64 11.47 19.90 -7.93
CA THR A 64 10.23 19.58 -8.65
C THR A 64 9.91 18.08 -8.54
N ILE A 65 8.64 17.74 -8.77
CA ILE A 65 8.18 16.35 -8.65
C ILE A 65 8.97 15.39 -9.56
N SER A 66 9.37 15.82 -10.77
CA SER A 66 10.16 15.00 -11.69
C SER A 66 11.52 14.62 -11.10
N LYS A 67 12.24 15.59 -10.55
CA LYS A 67 13.57 15.41 -9.94
C LYS A 67 13.51 14.66 -8.61
N ALA A 68 12.56 15.02 -7.76
CA ALA A 68 12.41 14.44 -6.42
C ALA A 68 12.07 12.93 -6.44
N HIS A 69 11.50 12.44 -7.54
CA HIS A 69 11.05 11.05 -7.68
C HIS A 69 11.85 10.24 -8.70
N GLU A 70 13.01 10.70 -9.16
CA GLU A 70 13.86 9.95 -10.11
C GLU A 70 14.26 8.55 -9.60
N TRP A 71 14.32 8.38 -8.29
CA TRP A 71 14.64 7.09 -7.64
C TRP A 71 13.52 6.04 -7.78
N LEU A 72 12.28 6.45 -8.05
CA LEU A 72 11.13 5.56 -8.02
C LEU A 72 10.96 4.84 -9.38
N PRO A 73 11.08 3.51 -9.45
CA PRO A 73 10.91 2.78 -10.70
C PRO A 73 9.46 2.84 -11.18
N SER A 74 9.27 2.80 -12.50
CA SER A 74 7.93 2.75 -13.12
C SER A 74 6.96 3.81 -12.58
N ILE A 75 7.45 5.03 -12.39
CA ILE A 75 6.74 6.12 -11.71
C ILE A 75 5.32 6.39 -12.24
N ALA A 76 5.10 6.23 -13.55
CA ALA A 76 3.77 6.38 -14.15
C ALA A 76 2.75 5.41 -13.54
N ARG A 77 3.13 4.15 -13.33
CA ARG A 77 2.26 3.13 -12.72
C ARG A 77 2.00 3.42 -11.24
N HIS A 78 3.00 3.96 -10.53
CA HIS A 78 2.80 4.40 -9.16
C HIS A 78 1.76 5.53 -9.10
N TYR A 79 1.84 6.55 -9.96
CA TYR A 79 0.82 7.61 -10.00
C TYR A 79 -0.58 7.13 -10.40
N GLU A 80 -0.69 6.02 -11.13
CA GLU A 80 -1.98 5.42 -11.48
C GLU A 80 -2.63 4.66 -10.33
N THR A 81 -1.84 4.15 -9.38
CA THR A 81 -2.29 3.18 -8.36
C THR A 81 -2.24 3.72 -6.94
N VAL A 82 -1.25 4.56 -6.62
CA VAL A 82 -1.09 5.20 -5.30
C VAL A 82 -1.22 6.72 -5.44
N ARG A 83 -1.84 7.35 -4.43
CA ARG A 83 -1.98 8.82 -4.38
C ARG A 83 -0.73 9.42 -3.75
N CYS A 84 -0.46 10.70 -4.03
CA CYS A 84 0.64 11.43 -3.42
C CYS A 84 0.57 11.35 -1.88
N VAL A 85 -0.62 11.56 -1.32
CA VAL A 85 -0.87 11.49 0.13
C VAL A 85 -0.70 10.10 0.71
N ASP A 86 -0.74 9.03 -0.07
CA ASP A 86 -0.48 7.70 0.47
C ASP A 86 0.96 7.68 1.00
N CYS A 87 1.96 8.05 0.18
CA CYS A 87 3.36 8.16 0.60
C CYS A 87 3.69 9.39 1.46
N HIS A 88 3.05 10.54 1.20
CA HIS A 88 3.38 11.83 1.81
C HIS A 88 2.62 12.17 3.08
N SER A 89 1.79 11.29 3.64
CA SER A 89 1.13 11.57 4.93
C SER A 89 1.51 10.58 6.02
N SER A 90 1.26 10.96 7.28
CA SER A 90 1.57 10.12 8.44
C SER A 90 0.92 8.74 8.38
N TYR A 91 1.73 7.73 8.74
CA TYR A 91 1.32 6.34 8.97
C TYR A 91 1.26 6.00 10.46
N LEU A 92 1.48 6.99 11.33
CA LEU A 92 1.21 6.84 12.76
C LEU A 92 -0.30 6.93 12.98
N PRO A 93 -0.89 6.06 13.84
CA PRO A 93 -2.28 6.15 14.23
C PRO A 93 -2.62 7.59 14.63
N PRO A 94 -3.68 8.20 14.08
CA PRO A 94 -4.80 7.59 13.36
C PRO A 94 -4.68 7.52 11.82
N ASN A 95 -3.47 7.66 11.25
CA ASN A 95 -3.18 7.57 9.82
C ASN A 95 -3.91 8.62 8.95
N LEU A 96 -3.97 9.86 9.44
CA LEU A 96 -4.72 10.94 8.78
C LEU A 96 -3.97 11.44 7.54
N SER A 97 -4.68 11.45 6.40
CA SER A 97 -4.15 11.99 5.14
C SER A 97 -3.84 13.48 5.17
N HIS A 98 -4.39 14.24 6.13
CA HIS A 98 -4.12 15.67 6.31
C HIS A 98 -2.77 15.96 6.99
N ASN A 99 -2.15 14.97 7.62
CA ASN A 99 -0.83 15.15 8.23
C ASN A 99 0.26 14.93 7.17
N ILE A 100 0.43 15.92 6.29
CA ILE A 100 1.42 15.89 5.21
C ILE A 100 2.83 16.04 5.80
N LEU A 101 3.70 15.10 5.44
CA LEU A 101 5.06 14.99 5.92
C LEU A 101 6.05 15.57 4.89
N PRO A 102 7.18 16.13 5.36
CA PRO A 102 8.25 16.55 4.48
C PRO A 102 8.97 15.33 3.87
N PRO A 103 9.68 15.48 2.73
CA PRO A 103 10.27 14.38 1.96
C PRO A 103 11.22 13.46 2.75
N GLU A 104 11.80 13.93 3.85
CA GLU A 104 12.72 13.15 4.69
C GLU A 104 11.98 12.16 5.59
N LYS A 105 10.68 12.41 5.83
CA LYS A 105 9.81 11.60 6.70
C LYS A 105 8.81 10.76 5.91
N THR A 106 8.90 10.76 4.57
CA THR A 106 8.06 9.91 3.72
C THR A 106 8.68 8.54 3.51
N ILE A 107 7.86 7.62 3.02
CA ILE A 107 8.27 6.24 2.79
C ILE A 107 9.06 6.15 1.49
N LYS A 108 10.22 5.51 1.58
CA LYS A 108 11.17 5.32 0.47
C LYS A 108 11.56 3.86 0.24
N LYS A 109 11.18 2.97 1.17
CA LYS A 109 11.53 1.56 1.11
C LYS A 109 10.44 0.77 0.41
N CYS A 110 10.82 0.04 -0.63
CA CYS A 110 9.90 -0.72 -1.46
C CYS A 110 9.10 -1.75 -0.64
N GLU A 111 9.74 -2.40 0.32
CA GLU A 111 9.16 -3.46 1.16
C GLU A 111 8.07 -2.96 2.12
N GLU A 112 8.05 -1.67 2.47
CA GLU A 112 6.97 -1.12 3.31
C GLU A 112 5.61 -1.17 2.58
N CYS A 113 5.63 -1.05 1.25
CA CYS A 113 4.46 -1.17 0.39
C CYS A 113 4.30 -2.57 -0.23
N HIS A 114 5.40 -3.24 -0.56
CA HIS A 114 5.44 -4.52 -1.27
C HIS A 114 5.78 -5.70 -0.34
N SER A 115 5.20 -5.74 0.86
CA SER A 115 5.29 -6.87 1.79
C SER A 115 3.92 -7.40 2.20
N LYS A 116 3.90 -8.59 2.83
CA LYS A 116 2.66 -9.24 3.30
C LYS A 116 1.86 -8.40 4.30
N ASN A 117 2.56 -7.61 5.12
CA ASN A 117 1.98 -6.70 6.09
C ASN A 117 2.22 -5.25 5.65
N SER A 118 1.87 -4.94 4.40
CA SER A 118 2.16 -3.63 3.85
C SER A 118 1.35 -2.52 4.51
N ILE A 119 1.92 -1.33 4.53
CA ILE A 119 1.24 -0.11 4.98
C ILE A 119 0.01 0.23 4.12
N LEU A 120 -0.03 -0.24 2.85
CA LEU A 120 -1.15 -0.01 1.93
C LEU A 120 -2.45 -0.58 2.50
N MET A 121 -2.34 -1.66 3.28
CA MET A 121 -3.44 -2.27 4.03
C MET A 121 -4.04 -1.35 5.10
N THR A 122 -3.34 -0.30 5.53
CA THR A 122 -3.83 0.63 6.57
C THR A 122 -4.35 1.95 6.02
N LYS A 123 -3.99 2.30 4.77
CA LYS A 123 -4.42 3.52 4.09
C LYS A 123 -5.25 3.24 2.84
N LEU A 124 -4.58 2.82 1.77
CA LEU A 124 -5.18 2.68 0.44
C LEU A 124 -6.34 1.69 0.45
N TYR A 125 -6.13 0.52 1.04
CA TYR A 125 -7.10 -0.58 1.04
C TYR A 125 -7.89 -0.71 2.34
N LYS A 126 -7.96 0.34 3.16
CA LYS A 126 -8.59 0.29 4.49
C LYS A 126 -10.05 -0.18 4.41
N HIS A 127 -10.78 0.24 3.39
CA HIS A 127 -12.19 -0.11 3.20
C HIS A 127 -12.36 -1.52 2.62
N GLU A 128 -11.53 -1.88 1.65
CA GLU A 128 -11.50 -3.16 0.96
C GLU A 128 -11.09 -4.28 1.91
N ARG A 129 -10.15 -4.03 2.82
CA ARG A 129 -9.76 -4.99 3.86
C ARG A 129 -10.90 -5.37 4.77
N LYS A 130 -11.63 -4.38 5.28
CA LYS A 130 -12.77 -4.64 6.17
C LYS A 130 -13.79 -5.54 5.47
N LYS A 131 -14.13 -5.19 4.22
CA LYS A 131 -15.07 -5.96 3.39
C LYS A 131 -14.56 -7.35 2.99
N SER A 132 -13.27 -7.49 2.70
CA SER A 132 -12.65 -8.76 2.27
C SER A 132 -12.47 -9.75 3.41
N GLN A 133 -12.13 -9.28 4.62
CA GLN A 133 -12.04 -10.15 5.81
C GLN A 133 -13.42 -10.71 6.17
N GLU A 134 -14.46 -9.87 6.06
CA GLU A 134 -15.84 -10.27 6.34
C GLU A 134 -16.41 -11.26 5.32
N LYS A 135 -16.03 -11.18 4.04
CA LYS A 135 -16.69 -11.94 2.95
C LYS A 135 -15.99 -13.23 2.50
N PHE A 136 -14.66 -13.32 2.55
CA PHE A 136 -13.93 -14.42 1.90
C PHE A 136 -12.81 -15.09 2.73
N GLY A 137 -12.55 -14.64 3.97
CA GLY A 137 -11.58 -15.30 4.86
C GLY A 137 -10.12 -15.28 4.37
N PHE A 138 -9.77 -14.40 3.42
CA PHE A 138 -8.39 -14.16 2.99
C PHE A 138 -7.73 -13.09 3.85
N ILE A 139 -6.47 -13.29 4.22
CA ILE A 139 -5.72 -12.36 5.08
C ILE A 139 -5.49 -11.00 4.36
N ASN A 140 -5.45 -11.00 3.01
CA ASN A 140 -5.23 -9.82 2.16
C ASN A 140 -6.02 -9.88 0.83
N GLY A 141 -7.31 -10.23 0.85
CA GLY A 141 -8.09 -10.38 -0.39
C GLY A 141 -8.24 -9.08 -1.23
N ALA A 142 -7.96 -7.91 -0.65
CA ALA A 142 -7.90 -6.62 -1.36
C ALA A 142 -6.70 -6.47 -2.32
N ILE A 143 -5.58 -7.16 -2.07
CA ILE A 143 -4.43 -7.18 -3.00
C ILE A 143 -4.69 -8.15 -4.17
N LEU A 144 -5.62 -9.10 -3.99
CA LEU A 144 -5.85 -10.21 -4.91
C LEU A 144 -6.40 -9.78 -6.28
N SER A 145 -7.11 -8.65 -6.36
CA SER A 145 -7.71 -8.19 -7.63
C SER A 145 -6.69 -7.62 -8.60
N ASP A 146 -5.63 -6.98 -8.11
CA ASP A 146 -4.73 -6.17 -8.95
C ASP A 146 -3.25 -6.62 -8.97
N ALA A 147 -2.80 -7.44 -8.01
CA ALA A 147 -1.43 -7.97 -8.02
C ALA A 147 -1.31 -9.32 -7.29
N TYR A 148 -1.17 -10.42 -8.04
CA TYR A 148 -0.83 -11.72 -7.45
C TYR A 148 0.65 -11.73 -7.01
N VAL A 149 0.88 -11.76 -5.70
CA VAL A 149 2.21 -11.94 -5.10
C VAL A 149 2.23 -13.25 -4.32
N ILE A 150 3.17 -14.14 -4.64
CA ILE A 150 3.32 -15.43 -3.97
C ILE A 150 3.55 -15.20 -2.47
N GLY A 151 2.69 -15.80 -1.63
CA GLY A 151 2.79 -15.75 -0.17
C GLY A 151 1.95 -14.67 0.54
N THR A 152 1.45 -13.65 -0.17
CA THR A 152 0.57 -12.62 0.41
C THR A 152 -0.91 -12.99 0.37
N THR A 153 -1.28 -13.95 -0.48
CA THR A 153 -2.64 -14.36 -0.84
C THR A 153 -3.09 -15.63 -0.14
N ARG A 154 -2.75 -15.80 1.15
CA ARG A 154 -3.11 -17.01 1.92
C ARG A 154 -4.57 -16.95 2.38
N ASN A 155 -5.28 -18.07 2.18
CA ASN A 155 -6.63 -18.28 2.68
C ASN A 155 -6.55 -18.95 4.06
N VAL A 156 -7.21 -18.36 5.06
CA VAL A 156 -7.16 -18.85 6.45
C VAL A 156 -7.73 -20.26 6.58
N PHE A 157 -8.76 -20.59 5.79
CA PHE A 157 -9.38 -21.91 5.79
C PHE A 157 -8.44 -22.98 5.23
N LEU A 158 -7.87 -22.74 4.05
CA LEU A 158 -6.95 -23.70 3.42
C LEU A 158 -5.67 -23.90 4.23
N GLU A 159 -5.17 -22.83 4.86
CA GLU A 159 -3.99 -22.90 5.72
C GLU A 159 -4.25 -23.73 6.98
N SER A 160 -5.38 -23.49 7.64
CA SER A 160 -5.78 -24.26 8.82
C SER A 160 -6.01 -25.74 8.47
N LEU A 161 -6.69 -26.02 7.35
CA LEU A 161 -6.91 -27.37 6.87
C LEU A 161 -5.60 -28.10 6.56
N SER A 162 -4.65 -27.41 5.91
CA SER A 162 -3.33 -27.97 5.60
C SER A 162 -2.55 -28.34 6.87
N ILE A 163 -2.59 -27.48 7.90
CA ILE A 163 -1.95 -27.73 9.20
C ILE A 163 -2.60 -28.92 9.93
N ILE A 164 -3.93 -29.03 9.89
CA ILE A 164 -4.66 -30.15 10.50
C ILE A 164 -4.27 -31.47 9.84
N ILE A 165 -4.27 -31.52 8.50
CA ILE A 165 -3.90 -32.73 7.75
C ILE A 165 -2.45 -33.14 8.05
N LEU A 166 -1.51 -32.18 8.00
CA LEU A 166 -0.10 -32.44 8.29
C LEU A 166 0.07 -32.99 9.71
N SER A 167 -0.56 -32.36 10.69
CA SER A 167 -0.51 -32.79 12.10
C SER A 167 -1.10 -34.19 12.27
N GLY A 168 -2.22 -34.49 11.60
CA GLY A 168 -2.83 -35.81 11.59
C GLY A 168 -1.91 -36.89 11.03
N VAL A 169 -1.24 -36.62 9.91
CA VAL A 169 -0.26 -37.56 9.31
C VAL A 169 0.90 -37.82 10.27
N VAL A 170 1.45 -36.78 10.91
CA VAL A 170 2.53 -36.93 11.89
C VAL A 170 2.10 -37.78 13.08
N ILE A 171 0.89 -37.55 13.61
CA ILE A 171 0.32 -38.34 14.72
C ILE A 171 0.17 -39.81 14.31
N ILE A 172 -0.35 -40.08 13.11
CA ILE A 172 -0.51 -41.45 12.61
C ILE A 172 0.84 -42.15 12.50
N ILE A 173 1.87 -41.48 11.96
CA ILE A 173 3.22 -42.03 11.85
C ILE A 173 3.78 -42.35 13.24
N LEU A 174 3.64 -41.44 14.20
CA LEU A 174 4.11 -41.64 15.58
C LEU A 174 3.38 -42.80 16.26
N LEU A 175 2.07 -42.90 16.11
CA LEU A 175 1.29 -44.03 16.63
C LEU A 175 1.74 -45.36 16.02
N HIS A 176 1.94 -45.42 14.70
CA HIS A 176 2.47 -46.61 14.04
C HIS A 176 3.87 -46.98 14.55
N ALA A 177 4.75 -45.99 14.73
CA ALA A 177 6.09 -46.21 15.25
C ALA A 177 6.06 -46.73 16.71
N LEU A 178 5.21 -46.16 17.56
CA LEU A 178 5.03 -46.57 18.95
C LEU A 178 4.45 -47.98 19.06
N LEU A 179 3.41 -48.30 18.29
CA LEU A 179 2.83 -49.64 18.24
C LEU A 179 3.87 -50.66 17.77
N ARG A 180 4.60 -50.36 16.69
CA ARG A 180 5.68 -51.22 16.20
C ARG A 180 6.75 -51.44 17.27
N TRP A 181 7.15 -50.38 17.98
CA TRP A 181 8.13 -50.49 19.07
C TRP A 181 7.61 -51.37 20.21
N TYR A 182 6.37 -51.15 20.68
CA TYR A 182 5.74 -51.92 21.74
C TYR A 182 5.65 -53.41 21.42
N PHE A 183 5.13 -53.77 20.24
CA PHE A 183 5.04 -55.18 19.82
C PHE A 183 6.41 -55.81 19.55
N SER A 184 7.39 -55.05 19.05
CA SER A 184 8.77 -55.56 18.86
C SER A 184 9.54 -55.77 20.17
N LYS A 185 9.11 -55.14 21.27
CA LYS A 185 9.70 -55.32 22.60
C LYS A 185 9.09 -56.55 23.28
N GLY A 186 7.77 -56.75 23.15
CA GLY A 186 7.09 -57.95 23.66
C GLY A 186 7.53 -59.28 23.02
N MET A 187 8.08 -59.26 21.80
CA MET A 187 8.67 -60.45 21.17
C MET A 187 10.15 -60.71 21.54
N ARG A 188 10.81 -59.80 22.25
CA ARG A 188 12.21 -59.97 22.67
C ARG A 188 12.37 -60.54 24.09
N ASP A 189 11.28 -60.52 24.87
CA ASP A 189 11.24 -61.00 26.25
C ASP A 189 10.59 -62.42 26.37
N LEU A 190 10.54 -63.17 25.26
CA LEU A 190 10.08 -64.56 25.11
C LEU A 190 11.19 -65.37 24.43
#